data_AF-A0A2H6N7T5-F1
#
_entry.id   AF-A0A2H6N7T5-F1
#
_cell.length_a   1.000
_cell.length_b   1.000
_cell.length_c   1.000
_cell.angle_alpha   90.00
_cell.angle_beta   90.00
_cell.angle_gamma   90.00
#
_symmetry.space_group_name_H-M   'P 1'
#
loop_
_entity.id
_entity.type
_entity.pdbx_description
1 polymer ?
#
loop_
_entity_poly.entity_id
_entity_poly.type
_entity_poly.pdbx_seq_one_letter_code
_entity_poly.pdbx_strand_id
1 'polypeptide(L)'
;MEADHVISALPARALADLLPAGLEPLIQDLLTIQAVSVAVVNLQYENAQLPVTGFGHLVPSFEDRPLLGIVYDSVAFPEQNGRQGSATRLTVMLGGAWFTSHLGDPDTIPHS
;
A
#
# COMPACT_ATOMS: atom_id res chain seq x y z
N MET A 1 22.06 -15.02 -19.19
CA MET A 1 23.02 -14.86 -18.07
C MET A 1 23.09 -16.17 -17.33
N GLU A 2 24.27 -16.52 -16.82
CA GLU A 2 24.49 -17.71 -16.00
C GLU A 2 24.91 -17.27 -14.59
N ALA A 3 24.56 -18.04 -13.57
CA ALA A 3 24.90 -17.77 -12.18
C ALA A 3 25.00 -19.07 -11.39
N ASP A 4 25.94 -19.15 -10.45
CA ASP A 4 26.08 -20.30 -9.55
C ASP A 4 24.97 -20.35 -8.49
N HIS A 5 24.45 -19.18 -8.09
CA HIS A 5 23.36 -19.03 -7.14
C HIS A 5 22.41 -17.90 -7.55
N VAL A 6 21.12 -18.07 -7.24
CA VAL A 6 20.08 -17.06 -7.49
C VAL A 6 19.38 -16.76 -6.16
N ILE A 7 19.26 -15.46 -5.84
CA ILE A 7 18.43 -14.97 -4.73
C ILE A 7 17.29 -14.18 -5.35
N SER A 8 16.05 -14.66 -5.17
CA SER A 8 14.86 -13.94 -5.62
C SER A 8 14.35 -13.00 -4.52
N ALA A 9 14.14 -11.74 -4.89
CA ALA A 9 13.44 -10.74 -4.08
C ALA A 9 12.09 -10.33 -4.73
N LEU A 10 11.60 -11.12 -5.68
CA LEU A 10 10.32 -10.87 -6.34
C LEU A 10 9.15 -11.28 -5.44
N PRO A 11 7.95 -10.69 -5.66
CA PRO A 11 6.73 -11.21 -5.08
C PRO A 11 6.54 -12.69 -5.42
N ALA A 12 5.97 -13.45 -4.49
CA ALA A 12 5.83 -14.92 -4.61
C ALA A 12 5.14 -15.36 -5.91
N ARG A 13 4.05 -14.67 -6.30
CA ARG A 13 3.34 -14.93 -7.56
C ARG A 13 4.23 -14.72 -8.80
N ALA A 14 4.94 -13.60 -8.85
CA ALA A 14 5.83 -13.30 -9.96
C ALA A 14 7.02 -14.28 -10.05
N LEU A 15 7.54 -14.75 -8.91
CA LEU A 15 8.55 -15.80 -8.89
C LEU A 15 7.98 -17.12 -9.41
N ALA A 16 6.78 -17.52 -8.97
CA ALA A 16 6.12 -18.74 -9.40
C ALA A 16 5.94 -18.79 -10.94
N ASP A 17 5.57 -17.67 -11.55
CA ASP A 17 5.39 -17.55 -13.01
C ASP A 17 6.71 -17.65 -13.82
N LEU A 18 7.86 -17.41 -13.17
CA LEU A 18 9.19 -17.46 -13.81
C LEU A 18 9.91 -18.79 -13.61
N LEU A 19 9.49 -19.62 -12.66
CA LEU A 19 10.15 -20.89 -12.36
C LEU A 19 9.88 -21.92 -13.46
N PRO A 20 10.87 -22.79 -13.76
CA PRO A 20 10.65 -23.88 -14.70
C PRO A 20 9.59 -24.83 -14.18
N ALA A 21 8.80 -25.41 -15.10
CA ALA A 21 7.68 -26.28 -14.77
C ALA A 21 8.04 -27.33 -13.72
N GLY A 22 9.16 -28.05 -13.89
CA GLY A 22 9.62 -29.16 -13.04
C GLY A 22 9.94 -28.85 -11.55
N LEU A 23 9.59 -27.67 -11.07
CA LEU A 23 9.59 -27.28 -9.65
C LEU A 23 8.16 -27.14 -9.11
N GLU A 24 7.21 -27.94 -9.59
CA GLU A 24 5.78 -27.81 -9.27
C GLU A 24 5.48 -27.68 -7.77
N PRO A 25 6.09 -28.45 -6.84
CA PRO A 25 5.81 -28.30 -5.41
C PRO A 25 6.11 -26.88 -4.89
N LEU A 26 7.26 -26.32 -5.29
CA LEU A 26 7.65 -24.96 -4.90
C LEU A 26 6.72 -23.91 -5.54
N ILE A 27 6.35 -24.11 -6.81
CA ILE A 27 5.40 -23.23 -7.51
C ILE A 27 4.08 -23.19 -6.75
N GLN A 28 3.54 -24.36 -6.35
CA GLN A 28 2.29 -24.42 -5.60
C GLN A 28 2.41 -23.72 -4.24
N ASP A 29 3.50 -23.93 -3.50
CA ASP A 29 3.72 -23.27 -2.21
C ASP A 29 3.76 -21.74 -2.37
N LEU A 30 4.48 -21.22 -3.38
CA LEU A 30 4.55 -19.79 -3.67
C LEU A 30 3.18 -19.20 -4.01
N LEU A 31 2.35 -19.93 -4.77
CA LEU A 31 1.01 -19.49 -5.15
C LEU A 31 0.03 -19.40 -3.97
N THR A 32 0.32 -20.07 -2.84
CA THR A 32 -0.51 -19.94 -1.63
C THR A 32 -0.34 -18.59 -0.92
N ILE A 33 0.76 -17.87 -1.18
CA ILE A 33 1.06 -16.60 -0.52
C ILE A 33 0.23 -15.48 -1.18
N GLN A 34 -0.85 -15.09 -0.51
CA GLN A 34 -1.74 -14.03 -0.97
C GLN A 34 -1.24 -12.64 -0.56
N ALA A 35 -1.31 -11.68 -1.48
CA ALA A 35 -1.13 -10.26 -1.21
C ALA A 35 -2.49 -9.54 -1.32
N VAL A 36 -2.58 -8.37 -0.69
CA VAL A 36 -3.75 -7.50 -0.78
C VAL A 36 -3.38 -6.20 -1.50
N SER A 37 -4.37 -5.57 -2.11
CA SER A 37 -4.21 -4.27 -2.75
C SER A 37 -4.51 -3.15 -1.77
N VAL A 38 -3.71 -2.07 -1.83
CA VAL A 38 -3.90 -0.86 -1.03
C VAL A 38 -3.84 0.35 -1.95
N ALA A 39 -4.88 1.17 -1.93
CA ALA A 39 -4.89 2.48 -2.58
C ALA A 39 -4.34 3.52 -1.60
N VAL A 40 -3.37 4.31 -2.07
CA VAL A 40 -2.75 5.37 -1.29
C VAL A 40 -3.23 6.70 -1.86
N VAL A 41 -3.97 7.47 -1.07
CA VAL A 41 -4.50 8.77 -1.46
C VAL A 41 -3.79 9.85 -0.65
N ASN A 42 -3.01 10.68 -1.32
CA ASN A 42 -2.30 11.79 -0.69
C ASN A 42 -3.15 13.06 -0.81
N LEU A 43 -3.46 13.68 0.34
CA LEU A 43 -4.23 14.90 0.43
C LEU A 43 -3.36 16.02 1.00
N GLN A 44 -3.49 17.21 0.45
CA GLN A 44 -2.83 18.41 0.96
C GLN A 44 -3.83 19.54 1.13
N TYR A 45 -3.78 20.18 2.29
CA TYR A 45 -4.61 21.33 2.64
C TYR A 45 -3.73 22.51 3.06
N GLU A 46 -4.05 23.69 2.57
CA GLU A 46 -3.39 24.92 3.01
C GLU A 46 -4.01 25.42 4.32
N ASN A 47 -3.16 25.74 5.30
CA ASN A 47 -3.54 26.35 6.58
C ASN A 47 -4.60 25.55 7.38
N ALA A 48 -4.73 24.24 7.15
CA ALA A 48 -5.62 23.38 7.92
C ALA A 48 -4.93 22.92 9.20
N GLN A 49 -5.63 23.01 10.34
CA GLN A 49 -5.14 22.48 11.61
C GLN A 49 -5.76 21.10 11.86
N LEU A 50 -4.92 20.14 12.23
CA LEU A 50 -5.39 18.84 12.68
C LEU A 50 -5.98 18.96 14.09
N PRO A 51 -7.07 18.25 14.40
CA PRO A 51 -7.72 18.33 15.71
C PRO A 51 -6.84 17.78 16.84
N VAL A 52 -5.89 16.91 16.50
CA VAL A 52 -4.93 16.30 17.41
C VAL A 52 -3.55 16.21 16.75
N THR A 53 -2.50 16.28 17.55
CA THR A 53 -1.12 16.06 17.10
C THR A 53 -0.71 14.62 17.39
N GLY A 54 -0.28 13.89 16.37
CA GLY A 54 0.16 12.50 16.48
C GLY A 54 0.67 11.99 15.14
N PHE A 55 1.10 10.73 15.09
CA PHE A 55 1.54 10.09 13.85
C PHE A 55 0.39 9.91 12.85
N GLY A 56 -0.82 9.68 13.35
CA GLY A 56 -1.99 9.30 12.56
C GLY A 56 -2.96 8.49 13.40
N HIS A 57 -3.92 7.85 12.75
CA HIS A 57 -4.83 6.91 13.40
C HIS A 57 -5.16 5.73 12.47
N LEU A 58 -5.51 4.60 13.08
CA LEU A 58 -6.04 3.43 12.40
C LEU A 58 -7.56 3.43 12.54
N VAL A 59 -8.25 2.90 11.53
CA VAL A 59 -9.69 2.71 11.57
C VAL A 59 -9.99 1.23 11.76
N PRO A 60 -10.70 0.84 12.84
CA PRO A 60 -11.09 -0.54 13.04
C PRO A 60 -11.99 -1.04 11.89
N SER A 61 -11.82 -2.30 11.50
CA SER A 61 -12.54 -2.88 10.35
C SER A 61 -14.06 -2.93 10.48
N PHE A 62 -14.62 -2.65 11.66
CA PHE A 62 -16.06 -2.61 11.91
C PHE A 62 -16.69 -1.22 11.71
N GLU A 63 -15.90 -0.15 11.56
CA GLU A 63 -16.40 1.22 11.38
C GLU A 63 -16.60 1.55 9.89
N ASP A 64 -15.50 1.69 9.16
CA ASP A 64 -15.48 1.98 7.72
C ASP A 64 -14.55 0.99 7.02
N ARG A 65 -15.12 0.14 6.16
CA ARG A 65 -14.46 -1.06 5.65
C ARG A 65 -13.33 -0.80 4.65
N PRO A 66 -13.43 0.16 3.72
CA PRO A 66 -12.31 0.49 2.85
C PRO A 66 -11.22 1.30 3.55
N LEU A 67 -11.47 2.00 4.67
CA LEU A 67 -10.46 2.84 5.30
C LEU A 67 -9.61 2.06 6.31
N LEU A 68 -8.29 1.97 6.06
CA LEU A 68 -7.36 1.29 6.97
C LEU A 68 -6.81 2.25 8.03
N GLY A 69 -6.55 3.49 7.63
CA GLY A 69 -5.97 4.50 8.49
C GLY A 69 -5.46 5.71 7.73
N ILE A 70 -5.07 6.73 8.49
CA ILE A 70 -4.57 8.00 7.97
C ILE A 70 -3.28 8.35 8.72
N VAL A 71 -2.23 8.64 7.97
CA VAL A 71 -0.96 9.18 8.48
C VAL A 71 -1.00 10.70 8.40
N TYR A 72 -0.52 11.38 9.44
CA TYR A 72 -0.41 12.82 9.51
C TYR A 72 1.02 13.26 9.12
N ASP A 73 1.34 13.19 7.83
CA ASP A 73 2.72 13.33 7.33
C ASP A 73 3.37 14.65 7.73
N SER A 74 2.58 15.72 7.79
CA SER A 74 3.06 17.04 8.20
C SER A 74 3.47 17.15 9.66
N VAL A 75 2.97 16.25 10.51
CA VAL A 75 3.37 16.17 11.92
C VAL A 75 4.65 15.34 12.05
N ALA A 76 4.73 14.22 11.33
CA ALA A 76 5.87 13.32 11.40
C ALA A 76 7.12 13.89 10.71
N PHE A 77 6.94 14.58 9.58
CA PHE A 77 8.02 15.14 8.76
C PHE A 77 7.69 16.59 8.35
N PRO A 78 7.72 17.56 9.27
CA PRO A 78 7.38 18.96 8.98
C PRO A 78 8.24 19.60 7.89
N GLU A 79 9.50 19.19 7.77
CA GLU A 79 10.46 19.66 6.77
C GLU A 79 10.04 19.34 5.33
N GLN A 80 9.11 18.42 5.13
CA GLN A 80 8.57 18.05 3.81
C GLN A 80 7.30 18.83 3.44
N ASN A 81 6.85 19.80 4.25
CA ASN A 81 5.62 20.59 4.01
C ASN A 81 5.75 21.68 2.94
N GLY A 82 6.82 21.63 2.13
CA GLY A 82 7.09 22.60 1.08
C GLY A 82 7.52 23.97 1.59
N ARG A 83 7.76 24.91 0.67
CA ARG A 83 8.44 26.20 0.96
C ARG A 83 7.66 27.14 1.86
N GLN A 84 6.35 26.95 2.01
CA GLN A 84 5.48 27.82 2.81
C GLN A 84 5.24 27.29 4.24
N GLY A 85 5.66 26.05 4.56
CA GLY A 85 5.58 25.49 5.92
C GLY A 85 4.18 25.33 6.52
N SER A 86 3.11 25.76 5.82
CA SER A 86 1.73 25.82 6.32
C SER A 86 0.79 24.78 5.68
N ALA A 87 1.35 23.80 4.96
CA ALA A 87 0.56 22.74 4.35
C ALA A 87 0.40 21.56 5.32
N THR A 88 -0.84 21.10 5.48
CA THR A 88 -1.18 19.85 6.16
C THR A 88 -1.34 18.76 5.12
N ARG A 89 -0.47 17.76 5.19
CA ARG A 89 -0.38 16.59 4.32
C ARG A 89 -0.84 15.35 5.07
N LEU A 90 -1.65 14.55 4.39
CA LEU A 90 -2.21 13.32 4.89
C LEU A 90 -2.05 12.21 3.84
N THR A 91 -1.64 11.04 4.29
CA THR A 91 -1.68 9.81 3.50
C THR A 91 -2.82 8.93 4.02
N VAL A 92 -3.86 8.78 3.19
CA VAL A 92 -5.01 7.91 3.45
C VAL A 92 -4.74 6.55 2.80
N MET A 93 -4.84 5.48 3.58
CA MET A 93 -4.66 4.10 3.10
C MET A 93 -6.01 3.40 3.01
N LEU A 94 -6.36 2.95 1.81
CA LEU A 94 -7.65 2.33 1.51
C LEU A 94 -7.48 0.89 1.01
N GLY A 95 -8.45 0.01 1.30
CA GLY A 95 -8.59 -1.33 0.74
C GLY A 95 -8.15 -2.45 1.69
N GLY A 96 -6.96 -3.02 1.45
CA GLY A 96 -6.52 -4.23 2.14
C GLY A 96 -7.35 -5.45 1.71
N ALA A 97 -7.70 -6.32 2.65
CA ALA A 97 -8.53 -7.50 2.37
C ALA A 97 -9.90 -7.17 1.75
N TRP A 98 -10.34 -5.92 1.84
CA TRP A 98 -11.65 -5.45 1.38
C TRP A 98 -11.57 -4.64 0.07
N PHE A 99 -10.38 -4.49 -0.53
CA PHE A 99 -10.18 -3.64 -1.70
C PHE A 99 -11.15 -3.99 -2.83
N THR A 100 -11.14 -5.24 -3.30
CA THR A 100 -11.96 -5.65 -4.45
C THR A 100 -13.45 -5.47 -4.22
N SER A 101 -13.93 -5.71 -2.99
CA SER A 101 -15.36 -5.61 -2.67
C SER A 101 -15.87 -4.18 -2.51
N HIS A 102 -14.99 -3.21 -2.20
CA HIS A 102 -15.40 -1.83 -1.91
C HIS A 102 -14.89 -0.79 -2.92
N LEU A 103 -13.77 -1.07 -3.58
CA LEU A 103 -13.09 -0.18 -4.52
C LEU A 103 -13.04 -0.74 -5.95
N GLY A 104 -13.37 -2.02 -6.13
CA GLY A 104 -13.33 -2.70 -7.43
C GLY A 104 -11.98 -3.35 -7.72
N ASP A 105 -11.82 -3.85 -8.95
CA ASP A 105 -10.60 -4.53 -9.37
C ASP A 105 -9.46 -3.50 -9.57
N PRO A 106 -8.36 -3.58 -8.79
CA PRO A 106 -7.23 -2.66 -8.89
C PRO A 106 -6.59 -2.64 -10.29
N ASP A 107 -6.64 -3.76 -11.02
CA ASP A 107 -6.00 -3.89 -12.34
C ASP A 107 -6.85 -3.27 -13.45
N THR A 108 -8.09 -2.86 -13.15
CA THR A 108 -8.99 -2.19 -14.10
C THR A 108 -8.99 -0.67 -13.98
N ILE A 109 -8.29 -0.12 -12.97
CA ILE A 109 -8.22 1.32 -12.74
C ILE A 109 -7.21 1.94 -13.72
N PRO A 110 -7.62 2.90 -14.58
CA PRO A 110 -6.70 3.53 -15.53
C PRO A 110 -5.56 4.25 -14.77
N HIS A 111 -4.32 3.95 -15.14
CA HIS A 111 -3.15 4.69 -14.67
C HIS A 111 -3.13 6.06 -15.36
N SER A 112 -3.57 7.10 -14.64
CA SER A 112 -3.51 8.51 -15.09
C SER A 112 -2.11 9.08 -15.02
#